data_AF-A0A662WS09-F1
#
_entry.id   AF-A0A662WS09-F1
#
_cell.length_a   1.000
_cell.length_b   1.000
_cell.length_c   1.000
_cell.angle_alpha   90.00
_cell.angle_beta   90.00
_cell.angle_gamma   90.00
#
_symmetry.space_group_name_H-M   'P 1'
#
loop_
_entity.id
_entity.type
_entity.pdbx_description
1 polymer ?
#
loop_
_entity_poly.entity_id
_entity_poly.type
_entity_poly.pdbx_seq_one_letter_code
_entity_poly.pdbx_strand_id
1 'polypeptide(L)'
;FNDEVHALTATWYCSPGIIGSYNYGDFIGRILCTAAVYRVVTMGWAFGLSVLRIAFIPLLLMGVAGTSLYAFPYGSMGALAFNIVLNLLIGISTGLLSTVTMGVAPRMLKPEDRESGGAVMVFFLFLGIATGSTFGFLVSDNGWLGL
;
A
#
# COMPACT_ATOMS: atom_id res chain seq x y z
N PHE A 1 -23.42 -24.57 6.79
CA PHE A 1 -23.28 -23.15 6.46
C PHE A 1 -21.82 -22.70 6.65
N ASN A 2 -20.85 -22.94 5.76
CA ASN A 2 -20.65 -23.85 4.64
C ASN A 2 -19.12 -23.84 4.43
N ASP A 3 -18.46 -24.99 4.58
CA ASP A 3 -17.01 -25.13 4.37
C ASP A 3 -16.56 -24.69 2.97
N GLU A 4 -17.48 -24.71 1.99
CA GLU A 4 -17.26 -24.17 0.64
C GLU A 4 -17.04 -22.66 0.59
N VAL A 5 -17.70 -21.87 1.46
CA VAL A 5 -17.52 -20.40 1.50
C VAL A 5 -16.15 -20.07 2.09
N HIS A 6 -15.70 -20.82 3.10
CA HIS A 6 -14.34 -20.70 3.64
C HIS A 6 -13.26 -21.12 2.62
N ALA A 7 -13.49 -22.21 1.89
CA ALA A 7 -12.55 -22.70 0.88
C ALA A 7 -12.44 -21.78 -0.35
N LEU A 8 -13.57 -21.25 -0.85
CA LEU A 8 -13.59 -20.34 -2.01
C LEU A 8 -13.05 -18.94 -1.67
N THR A 9 -13.34 -18.44 -0.46
CA THR A 9 -12.73 -17.21 0.05
C THR A 9 -11.22 -17.41 0.19
N ALA A 10 -10.75 -18.53 0.73
CA ALA A 10 -9.31 -18.80 0.86
C ALA A 10 -8.57 -18.85 -0.49
N THR A 11 -9.21 -19.32 -1.56
CA THR A 11 -8.57 -19.42 -2.89
C THR A 11 -8.61 -18.11 -3.67
N TRP A 12 -9.72 -17.37 -3.68
CA TRP A 12 -9.88 -16.17 -4.53
C TRP A 12 -9.56 -14.84 -3.83
N TYR A 13 -9.69 -14.78 -2.50
CA TYR A 13 -9.56 -13.52 -1.76
C TYR A 13 -8.13 -13.00 -1.73
N CYS A 14 -7.16 -13.86 -1.42
CA CYS A 14 -5.75 -13.47 -1.41
C CYS A 14 -5.25 -13.19 -2.84
N SER A 15 -5.53 -14.11 -3.77
CA SER A 15 -5.21 -13.99 -5.18
C SER A 15 -6.38 -14.51 -6.02
N PRO A 16 -7.01 -13.71 -6.90
CA PRO A 16 -6.61 -12.38 -7.35
C PRO A 16 -7.24 -11.21 -6.55
N GLY A 17 -8.07 -11.44 -5.53
CA GLY A 17 -8.83 -10.36 -4.85
C GLY A 17 -7.96 -9.22 -4.31
N ILE A 18 -7.12 -9.48 -3.32
CA ILE A 18 -6.23 -8.50 -2.69
C ILE A 18 -5.08 -8.14 -3.62
N ILE A 19 -4.32 -9.16 -4.06
CA ILE A 19 -3.10 -8.94 -4.86
C ILE A 19 -3.44 -8.27 -6.19
N GLY A 20 -4.49 -8.72 -6.88
CA GLY A 20 -4.93 -8.12 -8.14
C GLY A 20 -5.37 -6.68 -7.93
N SER A 21 -6.23 -6.41 -6.95
CA SER A 21 -6.71 -5.05 -6.69
C SER A 21 -5.59 -4.07 -6.36
N TYR A 22 -4.60 -4.50 -5.56
CA TYR A 22 -3.42 -3.69 -5.30
C TYR A 22 -2.62 -3.39 -6.59
N ASN A 23 -2.35 -4.40 -7.40
CA ASN A 23 -1.55 -4.23 -8.63
C ASN A 23 -2.28 -3.40 -9.69
N TYR A 24 -3.58 -3.61 -9.89
CA TYR A 24 -4.40 -2.76 -10.77
C TYR A 24 -4.44 -1.32 -10.24
N GLY A 25 -4.55 -1.14 -8.92
CA GLY A 25 -4.46 0.16 -8.28
C GLY A 25 -3.12 0.84 -8.54
N ASP A 26 -2.00 0.15 -8.33
CA ASP A 26 -0.65 0.68 -8.59
C ASP A 26 -0.50 1.10 -10.05
N PHE A 27 -0.94 0.24 -10.98
CA PHE A 27 -0.93 0.55 -12.41
C PHE A 27 -1.74 1.79 -12.75
N ILE A 28 -2.98 1.89 -12.25
CA ILE A 28 -3.84 3.07 -12.41
C ILE A 28 -3.15 4.31 -11.82
N GLY A 29 -2.58 4.21 -10.62
CA GLY A 29 -1.86 5.31 -9.98
C GLY A 29 -0.68 5.81 -10.82
N ARG A 30 0.08 4.90 -11.45
CA ARG A 30 1.17 5.27 -12.37
C ARG A 30 0.67 5.96 -13.64
N ILE A 31 -0.43 5.49 -14.23
CA ILE A 31 -1.04 6.13 -15.41
C ILE A 31 -1.57 7.52 -15.06
N LEU A 32 -2.25 7.65 -13.92
CA LEU A 32 -2.80 8.92 -13.45
C LEU A 32 -1.72 9.97 -13.17
N CYS A 33 -0.46 9.55 -12.94
CA CYS A 33 0.71 10.42 -12.86
C CYS A 33 1.08 11.08 -14.21
N THR A 34 0.18 11.92 -14.72
CA THR A 34 0.38 12.78 -15.89
C THR A 34 1.11 14.07 -15.48
N ALA A 35 1.62 14.85 -16.44
CA ALA A 35 2.33 16.12 -16.21
C ALA A 35 1.62 17.11 -15.27
N ALA A 36 0.29 17.07 -15.17
CA ALA A 36 -0.50 17.86 -14.22
C ALA A 36 -0.26 17.45 -12.75
N VAL A 37 -0.15 16.15 -12.46
CA VAL A 37 0.11 15.62 -11.10
C VAL A 37 1.52 16.00 -10.63
N TYR A 38 2.50 15.95 -11.53
CA TYR A 38 3.86 16.44 -11.25
C TYR A 38 3.92 17.93 -10.86
N ARG A 39 2.95 18.74 -11.31
CA ARG A 39 2.86 20.16 -10.93
C ARG A 39 2.16 20.39 -9.60
N VAL A 40 1.25 19.52 -9.20
CA VAL A 40 0.42 19.68 -7.99
C VAL A 40 1.05 18.99 -6.77
N VAL A 41 1.63 17.80 -6.96
CA VAL A 41 2.22 17.01 -5.87
C VAL A 41 3.68 17.42 -5.68
N THR A 42 3.89 18.45 -4.87
CA THR A 42 5.24 18.83 -4.40
C THR A 42 5.84 17.75 -3.49
N MET A 43 7.16 17.76 -3.30
CA MET A 43 7.86 16.82 -2.41
C MET A 43 7.35 16.87 -0.96
N GLY A 44 6.93 18.05 -0.48
CA GLY A 44 6.32 18.19 0.84
C GLY A 44 4.96 17.48 0.94
N TRP A 45 4.12 17.61 -0.09
CA TRP A 45 2.86 16.87 -0.20
C TRP A 45 3.10 15.36 -0.32
N ALA A 46 4.09 14.93 -1.11
CA ALA A 46 4.44 13.52 -1.22
C ALA A 46 4.89 12.92 0.12
N PHE A 47 5.65 13.68 0.92
CA PHE A 47 6.03 13.27 2.27
C PHE A 47 4.80 13.17 3.20
N GLY A 48 3.96 14.21 3.24
CA GLY A 48 2.75 14.20 4.07
C GLY A 48 1.79 13.06 3.72
N LEU A 49 1.58 12.81 2.42
CA LEU A 49 0.79 11.68 1.94
C LEU A 49 1.43 10.32 2.30
N SER A 50 2.77 10.23 2.29
CA SER A 50 3.48 9.02 2.71
C SER A 50 3.29 8.73 4.20
N VAL A 51 3.30 9.75 5.07
CA VAL A 51 2.99 9.61 6.50
C VAL A 51 1.51 9.25 6.71
N LEU A 52 0.60 9.87 5.96
CA LEU A 52 -0.83 9.56 6.01
C LEU A 52 -1.11 8.08 5.70
N ARG A 53 -0.25 7.39 4.93
CA ARG A 53 -0.41 5.96 4.65
C ARG A 53 -0.35 5.07 5.88
N ILE A 54 0.24 5.54 6.99
CA ILE A 54 0.24 4.80 8.26
C ILE A 54 -1.21 4.56 8.73
N ALA A 55 -2.14 5.47 8.42
CA ALA A 55 -3.57 5.30 8.73
C ALA A 55 -4.23 4.12 8.00
N PHE A 56 -3.64 3.61 6.90
CA PHE A 56 -4.16 2.40 6.25
C PHE A 56 -3.96 1.14 7.10
N ILE A 57 -2.99 1.12 8.02
CA ILE A 57 -2.74 -0.03 8.91
C ILE A 57 -3.97 -0.34 9.81
N PRO A 58 -4.46 0.61 10.65
CA PRO A 58 -5.65 0.35 11.46
C PRO A 58 -6.92 0.15 10.62
N LEU A 59 -7.02 0.80 9.45
CA LEU A 59 -8.14 0.60 8.53
C LEU A 59 -8.18 -0.83 7.97
N LEU A 60 -7.03 -1.40 7.60
CA LEU A 60 -6.96 -2.80 7.17
C LEU A 60 -7.35 -3.75 8.31
N LEU A 61 -6.87 -3.50 9.53
CA LEU A 61 -7.20 -4.32 10.70
C LEU A 61 -8.71 -4.35 10.98
N MET A 62 -9.40 -3.23 10.81
CA MET A 62 -10.85 -3.13 10.96
C MET A 62 -11.64 -4.08 10.05
N GLY A 63 -11.08 -4.43 8.89
CA GLY A 63 -11.68 -5.35 7.94
C GLY A 63 -11.30 -6.82 8.17
N VAL A 64 -10.34 -7.14 9.04
CA VAL A 64 -9.87 -8.51 9.29
C VAL A 64 -10.61 -9.10 10.49
N ALA A 65 -11.39 -10.16 10.24
CA ALA A 65 -12.11 -10.87 11.29
C ALA A 65 -11.11 -11.54 12.26
N GLY A 66 -11.32 -11.34 13.56
CA GLY A 66 -10.44 -11.88 14.61
C GLY A 66 -9.47 -10.88 15.24
N THR A 67 -9.47 -9.62 14.80
CA THR A 67 -8.77 -8.51 15.47
C THR A 67 -9.73 -7.74 16.38
N SER A 68 -9.24 -7.17 17.48
CA SER A 68 -10.05 -6.32 18.39
C SER A 68 -10.64 -5.06 17.76
N LEU A 69 -10.17 -4.65 16.57
CA LEU A 69 -10.69 -3.50 15.82
C LEU A 69 -11.77 -3.88 14.79
N TYR A 70 -12.19 -5.15 14.73
CA TYR A 70 -13.15 -5.63 13.76
C TYR A 70 -14.51 -4.93 13.91
N ALA A 71 -14.90 -4.15 12.89
CA ALA A 71 -16.09 -3.29 12.95
C ALA A 71 -17.33 -3.84 12.21
N PHE A 72 -17.26 -5.04 11.63
CA PHE A 72 -18.32 -5.59 10.76
C PHE A 72 -19.13 -6.70 11.45
N PRO A 73 -20.36 -6.46 11.95
CA PRO A 73 -21.00 -7.39 12.89
C PRO A 73 -21.66 -8.62 12.27
N TYR A 74 -22.10 -8.59 11.00
CA TYR A 74 -22.99 -9.65 10.44
C TYR A 74 -22.82 -9.96 8.94
N GLY A 75 -21.75 -9.52 8.27
CA GLY A 75 -21.59 -9.72 6.82
C GLY A 75 -20.15 -9.97 6.40
N SER A 76 -19.76 -11.24 6.27
CA SER A 76 -18.43 -11.64 5.80
C SER A 76 -18.07 -11.00 4.44
N MET A 77 -19.04 -10.86 3.53
CA MET A 77 -18.83 -10.20 2.23
C MET A 77 -18.49 -8.71 2.32
N GLY A 78 -19.06 -7.97 3.27
CA GLY A 78 -18.81 -6.52 3.40
C GLY A 78 -17.38 -6.22 3.83
N ALA A 79 -16.86 -7.00 4.79
CA ALA A 79 -15.48 -6.89 5.24
C ALA A 79 -14.47 -7.28 4.13
N LEU A 80 -14.80 -8.30 3.32
CA LEU A 80 -13.97 -8.70 2.17
C LEU A 80 -13.93 -7.59 1.11
N ALA A 81 -15.09 -7.04 0.74
CA ALA A 81 -15.18 -5.94 -0.23
C ALA A 81 -14.46 -4.68 0.26
N PHE A 82 -14.59 -4.34 1.55
CA PHE A 82 -13.88 -3.22 2.16
C PHE A 82 -12.36 -3.37 2.05
N ASN A 83 -11.81 -4.54 2.37
CA ASN A 83 -10.37 -4.81 2.23
C ASN A 83 -9.90 -4.75 0.77
N ILE A 84 -10.70 -5.24 -0.17
CA ILE A 84 -10.39 -5.20 -1.61
C ILE A 84 -10.30 -3.74 -2.08
N VAL A 85 -11.30 -2.91 -1.73
CA VAL A 85 -11.32 -1.48 -2.07
C VAL A 85 -10.19 -0.73 -1.38
N LEU A 86 -9.89 -1.02 -0.11
CA LEU A 86 -8.75 -0.44 0.57
C LEU A 86 -7.43 -0.81 -0.11
N ASN A 87 -7.22 -2.07 -0.48
CA ASN A 87 -6.01 -2.49 -1.20
C ASN A 87 -5.87 -1.81 -2.57
N LEU A 88 -6.99 -1.59 -3.27
CA LEU A 88 -7.00 -0.79 -4.50
C LEU A 88 -6.54 0.66 -4.24
N LEU A 89 -7.06 1.31 -3.19
CA LEU A 89 -6.67 2.68 -2.82
C LEU A 89 -5.20 2.76 -2.37
N ILE A 90 -4.73 1.77 -1.60
CA ILE A 90 -3.33 1.65 -1.21
C ILE A 90 -2.45 1.49 -2.46
N GLY A 91 -2.87 0.66 -3.41
CA GLY A 91 -2.22 0.50 -4.72
C GLY A 91 -2.13 1.83 -5.46
N ILE A 92 -3.25 2.54 -5.65
CA ILE A 92 -3.29 3.85 -6.33
C ILE A 92 -2.35 4.86 -5.67
N SER A 93 -2.39 4.97 -4.34
CA SER A 93 -1.51 5.87 -3.60
C SER A 93 -0.03 5.49 -3.75
N THR A 94 0.29 4.20 -3.85
CA THR A 94 1.66 3.71 -4.08
C THR A 94 2.13 4.08 -5.48
N GLY A 95 1.33 3.80 -6.50
CA GLY A 95 1.67 4.10 -7.89
C GLY A 95 1.89 5.58 -8.11
N LEU A 96 1.04 6.43 -7.52
CA LEU A 96 1.18 7.88 -7.57
C LEU A 96 2.45 8.37 -6.85
N LEU A 97 2.61 8.05 -5.56
CA LEU A 97 3.72 8.56 -4.76
C LEU A 97 5.08 8.04 -5.26
N SER A 98 5.17 6.77 -5.63
CA SER A 98 6.39 6.18 -6.16
C SER A 98 6.80 6.86 -7.47
N THR A 99 5.84 7.09 -8.38
CA THR A 99 6.11 7.77 -9.64
C THR A 99 6.54 9.22 -9.45
N VAL A 100 5.85 9.98 -8.59
CA VAL A 100 6.23 11.38 -8.30
C VAL A 100 7.61 11.45 -7.65
N THR A 101 7.86 10.64 -6.61
CA THR A 101 9.14 10.70 -5.89
C THR A 101 10.30 10.30 -6.79
N MET A 102 10.21 9.17 -7.51
CA MET A 102 11.24 8.71 -8.45
C MET A 102 11.40 9.61 -9.68
N GLY A 103 10.34 10.26 -10.15
CA GLY A 103 10.40 11.17 -11.28
C GLY A 103 10.91 12.58 -10.96
N VAL A 104 10.65 13.09 -9.76
CA VAL A 104 11.03 14.45 -9.35
C VAL A 104 12.40 14.49 -8.67
N ALA A 105 12.72 13.54 -7.79
CA ALA A 105 13.92 13.64 -6.97
C ALA A 105 15.24 13.70 -7.78
N PRO A 106 15.45 12.91 -8.86
CA PRO A 106 16.66 13.05 -9.68
C PRO A 106 16.74 14.40 -10.41
N ARG A 107 15.59 15.04 -10.68
CA ARG A 107 15.54 16.37 -11.34
C ARG A 107 15.91 17.51 -10.39
N MET A 108 15.86 17.28 -9.07
CA MET A 108 16.33 18.24 -8.06
C MET A 108 17.86 18.27 -7.93
N LEU A 109 18.54 17.26 -8.48
CA LEU A 109 19.99 17.16 -8.48
C LEU A 109 20.57 17.78 -9.75
N LYS A 110 21.84 18.20 -9.64
CA LYS A 110 22.63 18.64 -10.79
C LYS A 110 22.75 17.49 -11.80
N PRO A 111 22.83 17.78 -13.12
CA PRO A 111 22.90 16.75 -14.17
C PRO A 111 23.99 15.70 -13.93
N GLU A 112 25.14 16.12 -13.40
CA GLU A 112 26.30 15.28 -13.07
C GLU A 112 26.01 14.26 -11.94
N ASP A 113 25.14 14.60 -10.99
CA ASP A 113 24.87 13.77 -9.81
C ASP A 113 23.58 12.93 -9.94
N ARG A 114 22.84 13.04 -11.06
CA ARG A 114 21.52 12.40 -11.20
C ARG A 114 21.57 10.88 -11.16
N GLU A 115 22.62 10.30 -11.75
CA GLU A 115 22.81 8.85 -11.78
C GLU A 115 23.06 8.30 -10.37
N SER A 116 24.01 8.92 -9.64
CA SER A 116 24.29 8.56 -8.25
C SER A 116 23.09 8.81 -7.34
N GLY A 117 22.35 9.90 -7.55
CA GLY A 117 21.09 10.17 -6.84
C GLY A 117 20.04 9.09 -7.06
N GLY A 118 19.86 8.64 -8.31
CA GLY A 118 18.96 7.53 -8.63
C GLY A 118 19.34 6.23 -7.93
N ALA A 119 20.63 5.90 -7.85
CA ALA A 119 21.11 4.73 -7.12
C ALA A 119 20.78 4.80 -5.62
N VAL A 120 20.97 5.96 -4.99
CA VAL A 120 20.61 6.19 -3.58
C VAL A 120 19.11 6.02 -3.35
N MET A 121 18.26 6.50 -4.26
CA MET A 121 16.81 6.32 -4.16
C MET A 121 16.40 4.84 -4.17
N VAL A 122 16.98 4.06 -5.08
CA VAL A 122 16.70 2.62 -5.18
C VAL A 122 17.21 1.88 -3.93
N PHE A 123 18.35 2.28 -3.38
CA PHE A 123 18.84 1.76 -2.10
C PHE A 123 17.81 1.98 -0.98
N PHE A 124 17.28 3.20 -0.82
CA PHE A 124 16.26 3.48 0.19
C PHE A 124 14.93 2.77 -0.07
N LEU A 125 14.57 2.52 -1.33
CA LEU A 125 13.41 1.69 -1.67
C LEU A 125 13.58 0.27 -1.12
N PHE A 126 14.72 -0.37 -1.41
CA PHE A 126 14.98 -1.73 -0.91
C PHE A 126 15.10 -1.78 0.61
N LEU A 127 15.71 -0.77 1.22
CA LEU A 127 15.75 -0.63 2.67
C LEU A 127 14.34 -0.55 3.26
N GLY A 128 13.44 0.21 2.63
CA GLY A 128 12.03 0.30 3.02
C GLY A 128 11.29 -1.03 2.92
N ILE A 129 11.52 -1.80 1.85
CA ILE A 129 10.92 -3.13 1.66
C ILE A 129 11.44 -4.12 2.71
N ALA A 130 12.75 -4.10 2.98
CA ALA A 130 13.39 -4.99 3.96
C ALA A 130 12.92 -4.69 5.38
N THR A 131 12.92 -3.41 5.76
CA THR A 131 12.42 -2.96 7.07
C THR A 131 10.92 -3.25 7.22
N GLY A 132 10.11 -2.95 6.20
CA GLY A 132 8.67 -3.24 6.19
C GLY A 132 8.36 -4.73 6.38
N SER A 133 9.09 -5.62 5.70
CA SER A 133 8.98 -7.08 5.87
C SER A 133 9.34 -7.51 7.29
N THR A 134 10.40 -6.94 7.85
CA THR A 134 10.86 -7.24 9.22
C THR A 134 9.85 -6.77 10.26
N PHE A 135 9.34 -5.54 10.15
CA PHE A 135 8.30 -5.02 11.03
C PHE A 135 7.01 -5.84 10.91
N GLY A 136 6.60 -6.22 9.71
CA GLY A 136 5.42 -7.07 9.50
C GLY A 136 5.56 -8.43 10.20
N PHE A 137 6.73 -9.06 10.12
CA PHE A 137 7.02 -10.29 10.84
C PHE A 137 6.95 -10.10 12.36
N LEU A 138 7.63 -9.09 12.91
CA LEU A 138 7.65 -8.82 14.35
C LEU A 138 6.25 -8.48 14.90
N VAL A 139 5.46 -7.69 14.17
CA VAL A 139 4.10 -7.34 14.56
C VAL A 139 3.21 -8.57 14.53
N SER A 140 3.34 -9.43 13.50
CA SER A 140 2.57 -10.67 13.41
C SER A 140 2.94 -11.66 14.52
N ASP A 141 4.22 -11.80 14.85
CA ASP A 141 4.73 -12.71 15.89
C ASP A 141 4.26 -12.31 17.30
N ASN A 142 4.17 -10.99 17.56
CA ASN A 142 3.62 -10.44 18.80
C ASN A 142 2.09 -10.33 18.83
N GLY A 143 1.37 -11.04 17.95
CA GLY A 143 -0.10 -11.04 17.92
C GLY A 143 -0.70 -9.68 17.58
N TRP A 144 -0.14 -8.98 16.59
CA TRP A 144 -0.63 -7.69 16.09
C TRP A 144 -0.80 -6.62 17.18
N LEU A 145 0.26 -6.36 17.95
CA LEU A 145 0.27 -5.39 19.08
C LEU A 145 -0.54 -5.85 20.31
N GLY A 146 -0.81 -7.15 20.45
CA GLY A 146 -1.60 -7.70 21.56
C GLY A 146 -3.09 -7.39 21.44
N LEU A 147 -3.59 -7.23 20.21
CA LEU A 147 -4.95 -6.82 19.84
C LEU A 147 -5.68 -7.90 19.06
#